data_AF-F3KMR4-F1
#
_entry.id   AF-F3KMR4-F1
#
_cell.length_a   1.000
_cell.length_b   1.000
_cell.length_c   1.000
_cell.angle_alpha   90.00
_cell.angle_beta   90.00
_cell.angle_gamma   90.00
#
_symmetry.space_group_name_H-M   'P 1'
#
loop_
_entity.id
_entity.type
_entity.pdbx_description
1 polymer ?
#
loop_
_entity_poly.entity_id
_entity_poly.type
_entity_poly.pdbx_seq_one_letter_code
_entity_poly.pdbx_strand_id
1 'polypeptide(L)' 'MKVLDLGEGEAAFGLIIRDKYDHDNYVLLSFENLEEIHEAYNFLKKQFEEKNHD' A
#
# COMPACT_ATOMS: atom_id res chain seq x y z
N MET A 1 -5.99 2.93 18.73
CA MET A 1 -6.44 1.54 18.48
C MET A 1 -5.70 0.64 19.48
N LYS A 2 -6.36 -0.30 20.17
CA LYS A 2 -5.64 -1.21 21.10
C LYS A 2 -4.77 -2.16 20.27
N VAL A 3 -3.47 -2.14 20.50
CA VAL A 3 -2.49 -3.02 19.87
C VAL A 3 -2.82 -4.46 20.28
N LEU A 4 -2.89 -5.38 19.32
CA LEU A 4 -3.12 -6.80 19.55
C LEU A 4 -1.81 -7.40 20.09
N ASP A 5 -1.80 -7.90 21.32
CA ASP A 5 -0.63 -8.59 21.91
C ASP A 5 -0.66 -10.06 21.49
N LEU A 6 0.27 -10.45 20.61
CA LEU A 6 0.36 -11.77 19.99
C LEU A 6 1.36 -12.72 20.70
N GLY A 7 1.97 -12.31 21.82
CA GLY A 7 3.00 -13.10 22.50
C GLY A 7 4.32 -13.14 21.73
N GLU A 8 4.87 -14.33 21.44
CA GLU A 8 6.07 -14.51 20.60
C GLU A 8 5.79 -14.47 19.08
N GLY A 9 4.52 -14.35 18.69
CA GLY A 9 4.12 -14.29 17.29
C GLY A 9 4.14 -12.88 16.75
N GLU A 10 4.96 -12.59 15.75
CA GLU A 10 4.81 -11.39 14.94
C GLU A 10 3.97 -11.74 13.70
N ALA A 11 2.91 -10.97 13.45
CA ALA A 11 2.09 -11.13 12.26
C ALA A 11 1.88 -9.76 11.60
N ALA A 12 2.47 -9.57 10.44
CA ALA A 12 2.19 -8.44 9.56
C ALA A 12 1.04 -8.81 8.63
N PHE A 13 -0.04 -8.03 8.65
CA PHE A 13 -1.14 -8.15 7.70
C PHE A 13 -0.97 -7.08 6.63
N GLY A 14 -1.10 -7.46 5.37
CA GLY A 14 -0.97 -6.55 4.24
C GLY A 14 -1.76 -7.03 3.02
N LEU A 15 -1.93 -6.13 2.07
CA LEU A 15 -2.55 -6.42 0.77
C LEU A 15 -1.45 -6.61 -0.27
N ILE A 16 -1.45 -7.75 -0.95
CA ILE A 16 -0.58 -7.96 -2.13
C ILE A 16 -1.41 -7.70 -3.37
N ILE A 17 -0.97 -6.75 -4.18
CA ILE A 17 -1.45 -6.55 -5.55
C ILE A 17 -0.37 -7.07 -6.48
N ARG A 18 -0.67 -8.07 -7.30
CA ARG A 18 0.28 -8.68 -8.23
C ARG A 18 -0.34 -8.83 -9.62
N ASP A 19 0.50 -8.84 -10.65
CA ASP A 19 0.07 -9.21 -11.99
C ASP A 19 -0.43 -10.67 -11.98
N LYS A 20 -1.47 -10.94 -12.79
CA LYS A 20 -2.09 -12.25 -12.90
C LYS A 20 -1.17 -13.28 -13.57
N TYR A 21 -0.32 -12.84 -14.48
CA TYR A 21 0.53 -13.70 -15.31
C TYR A 21 2.02 -13.59 -14.97
N ASP A 22 2.42 -12.51 -14.30
CA ASP A 22 3.76 -12.31 -13.75
C ASP A 22 3.69 -12.11 -12.22
N HIS A 23 3.83 -13.20 -11.47
CA HIS A 23 3.74 -13.14 -10.01
C HIS A 23 4.93 -12.45 -9.34
N ASP A 24 6.04 -12.23 -10.06
CA ASP A 24 7.19 -11.50 -9.54
C ASP A 24 6.99 -9.98 -9.62
N ASN A 25 6.04 -9.53 -10.45
CA ASN A 25 5.59 -8.15 -10.49
C ASN A 25 4.45 -7.93 -9.48
N TYR A 26 4.81 -7.52 -8.27
CA TYR A 26 3.86 -7.25 -7.21
C TYR A 26 4.24 -6.03 -6.36
N VAL A 27 3.24 -5.49 -5.68
CA VAL A 27 3.36 -4.48 -4.64
C VAL A 27 2.73 -5.03 -3.37
N LEU A 28 3.47 -4.93 -2.26
CA LEU A 28 2.98 -5.24 -0.93
C LEU A 28 2.60 -3.93 -0.22
N LEU A 29 1.34 -3.84 0.22
CA LEU A 29 0.83 -2.74 1.04
C LEU A 29 0.64 -3.25 2.47
N SER A 30 1.57 -2.94 3.36
CA SER A 30 1.47 -3.22 4.80
C SER A 30 0.72 -2.10 5.52
N PHE A 31 -0.02 -2.44 6.58
CA PHE A 31 -0.65 -1.43 7.45
C PHE A 31 0.36 -0.57 8.22
N GLU A 32 1.60 -1.02 8.32
CA GLU A 32 2.71 -0.25 8.90
C GLU A 32 3.12 0.93 8.01
N ASN A 33 2.83 0.87 6.71
CA ASN A 33 3.26 1.85 5.71
C ASN A 33 2.10 2.78 5.28
N LEU A 34 1.08 2.96 6.13
CA LEU A 34 -0.11 3.76 5.79
C LEU A 34 0.21 5.21 5.40
N GLU A 35 1.22 5.82 6.00
CA GLU A 35 1.66 7.19 5.66
C GLU A 35 2.24 7.22 4.23
N GLU A 36 3.13 6.29 3.89
CA GLU A 36 3.74 6.16 2.55
C GLU A 36 2.68 5.88 1.48
N ILE A 37 1.69 5.04 1.80
CA ILE A 37 0.54 4.75 0.93
C ILE A 37 -0.28 6.02 0.68
N HIS A 38 -0.51 6.82 1.73
CA HIS A 38 -1.25 8.06 1.64
C HIS A 38 -0.50 9.12 0.81
N GLU A 39 0.82 9.23 0.98
CA GLU A 39 1.68 10.09 0.16
C GLU A 39 1.67 9.67 -1.32
N ALA A 40 1.83 8.37 -1.59
CA ALA A 40 1.78 7.83 -2.95
C ALA A 40 0.43 8.10 -3.62
N TYR A 41 -0.68 7.95 -2.88
CA TYR A 41 -2.02 8.28 -3.38
C TYR A 41 -2.15 9.77 -3.74
N ASN A 42 -1.69 10.68 -2.88
CA ASN A 42 -1.76 12.11 -3.14
C ASN A 42 -0.92 12.53 -4.34
N PHE A 43 0.28 11.94 -4.48
CA PHE A 43 1.12 12.15 -5.65
C PHE A 43 0.43 11.69 -6.94
N LEU A 44 -0.12 10.48 -6.95
CA LEU A 44 -0.85 9.95 -8.11
C LEU A 44 -2.08 10.81 -8.45
N LYS A 45 -2.86 11.20 -7.45
CA LYS A 45 -4.03 12.06 -7.61
C LYS A 45 -3.65 13.39 -8.28
N LYS A 46 -2.60 14.05 -7.80
CA LYS A 46 -2.08 15.30 -8.39
C LYS A 46 -1.68 15.10 -9.86
N GLN A 47 -0.95 14.04 -10.17
CA GLN A 47 -0.56 13.72 -11.54
C GLN A 47 -1.76 13.48 -12.47
N PHE A 48 -2.82 12.84 -11.96
CA PHE A 48 -4.06 12.69 -12.71
C PHE A 48 -4.76 14.03 -12.94
N GLU A 49 -4.87 14.88 -11.92
CA GLU A 49 -5.51 16.20 -12.04
C GLU A 49 -4.74 17.12 -13.01
N GLU A 50 -3.40 17.11 -12.97
CA GLU A 50 -2.55 17.87 -13.89
C GLU A 50 -2.68 17.39 -15.34
N LYS A 51 -2.83 16.09 -15.59
CA LYS A 51 -3.01 15.53 -16.94
C LYS A 51 -4.40 15.77 -17.56
N ASN A 52 -5.40 16.14 -16.76
CA ASN A 52 -6.75 16.43 -17.25
C ASN A 52 -6.97 17.93 -17.55
N HIS A 53 -5.91 18.74 -17.49
CA HIS A 53 -5.94 20.18 -17.77
C HIS A 53 -5.33 20.58 -19.12
N ASP A 54 -4.92 19.62 -19.96
CA ASP A 54 -4.54 19.77 -21.37
C ASP A 54 -5.59 19.15 -22.31
#